data_AF-A0AA39IR94-F1
#
_entry.id   AF-A0AA39IR94-F1
#
_cell.length_a   1.000
_cell.length_b   1.000
_cell.length_c   1.000
_cell.angle_alpha   90.00
_cell.angle_beta   90.00
_cell.angle_gamma   90.00
#
_symmetry.space_group_name_H-M   'P 1'
#
loop_
_entity.id
_entity.type
_entity.pdbx_description
1 polymer ?
#
loop_
_entity_poly.entity_id
_entity_poly.type
_entity_poly.pdbx_seq_one_letter_code
_entity_poly.pdbx_strand_id
1 'polypeptide(L)'
;MKSLFDVTATAMIRLDESPDLATLPSAARISFNRNRSLHIFKKLYYSFFPSPQSCIEFNGDGSIDIDRTLSNAQDHLKPDSIFRLYVATGRIEKLQEIWDLCHGSCQDDLLHSSITVCKFFAELCEYGETRSGFNTMELCVECLSCHYYDLAVYFFKASNLAQKQNLLLVQQRVVLKEVPRTSLEYELDCQGLRRLLEVKDFEIGECLVEGYVHLECNLFEQFFDLPLECQDPEFRKHLMKP
;
A
#
# COMPACT_ATOMS: atom_id res chain seq x y z
N MET A 1 1.53 19.89 26.32
CA MET A 1 2.17 20.97 25.54
C MET A 1 2.88 20.30 24.36
N LYS A 2 2.61 20.68 23.11
CA LYS A 2 3.25 20.03 21.95
C LYS A 2 4.69 20.53 21.82
N SER A 3 5.63 19.64 21.49
CA SER A 3 7.01 20.01 21.22
C SER A 3 7.09 20.92 20.01
N LEU A 4 8.05 21.86 19.98
CA LEU A 4 8.31 22.67 18.79
C LEU A 4 8.65 21.78 17.58
N PHE A 5 9.38 20.67 17.80
CA PHE A 5 9.67 19.70 16.75
C PHE A 5 8.41 19.10 16.14
N ASP A 6 7.39 18.78 16.94
CA ASP A 6 6.13 18.21 16.43
C ASP A 6 5.34 19.23 15.62
N VAL A 7 5.34 20.49 16.06
CA VAL A 7 4.68 21.59 15.34
C VAL A 7 5.36 21.82 13.99
N THR A 8 6.69 21.91 13.97
CA THR A 8 7.47 22.07 12.74
C THR A 8 7.27 20.89 11.80
N ALA A 9 7.39 19.65 12.29
CA ALA A 9 7.16 18.45 11.49
C ALA A 9 5.77 18.43 10.86
N THR A 10 4.73 18.74 11.64
CA THR A 10 3.35 18.82 11.13
C THR A 10 3.20 19.87 10.04
N ALA A 11 3.86 21.03 10.19
CA ALA A 11 3.81 22.10 9.19
C ALA A 11 4.49 21.67 7.89
N MET A 12 5.69 21.08 7.97
CA MET A 12 6.43 20.58 6.81
C MET A 12 5.63 19.54 6.02
N ILE A 13 5.05 18.54 6.71
CA ILE A 13 4.24 17.50 6.07
C ILE A 13 3.02 18.10 5.36
N ARG A 14 2.38 19.12 5.94
CA ARG A 14 1.24 19.81 5.30
C ARG A 14 1.62 20.61 4.07
N LEU A 15 2.86 21.10 4.03
CA LEU A 15 3.43 21.83 2.91
C LEU A 15 4.12 20.90 1.90
N ASP A 16 4.06 19.58 2.11
CA ASP A 16 4.71 18.57 1.28
C ASP A 16 6.25 18.75 1.21
N GLU A 17 6.83 19.29 2.28
CA GLU A 17 8.27 19.50 2.42
C GLU A 17 8.92 18.31 3.13
N SER A 18 10.02 17.80 2.58
CA SER A 18 10.85 16.77 3.23
C SER A 18 12.22 17.34 3.58
N PRO A 19 12.62 17.37 4.87
CA PRO A 19 13.97 17.75 5.25
C PRO A 19 14.99 16.69 4.83
N ASP A 20 16.25 17.10 4.73
CA ASP A 20 17.37 16.15 4.74
C ASP A 20 17.50 15.52 6.13
N LEU A 21 16.93 14.31 6.30
CA LEU A 21 16.92 13.57 7.56
C LEU A 21 18.31 13.24 8.10
N ALA A 22 19.35 13.23 7.26
CA ALA A 22 20.72 12.96 7.70
C ALA A 22 21.32 14.14 8.48
N THR A 23 20.84 15.35 8.23
CA THR A 23 21.32 16.59 8.88
C THR A 23 20.63 16.89 10.20
N LEU A 24 19.49 16.25 10.47
CA LEU A 24 18.68 16.53 11.64
C LEU A 24 19.23 15.87 12.93
N PRO A 25 19.16 16.56 14.08
CA PRO A 25 19.34 15.90 15.38
C PRO A 25 18.37 14.73 15.56
N SER A 26 18.81 13.69 16.27
CA SER A 26 18.03 12.45 16.44
C SER A 26 16.60 12.69 16.93
N ALA A 27 16.40 13.58 17.91
CA ALA A 27 15.09 13.93 18.44
C ALA A 27 14.16 14.58 17.40
N ALA A 28 14.70 15.49 16.57
CA ALA A 28 13.96 16.14 15.50
C ALA A 28 13.59 15.14 14.39
N ARG A 29 14.53 14.26 14.02
CA ARG A 29 14.31 13.19 13.05
C ARG A 29 13.20 12.22 13.52
N ILE A 30 13.25 11.76 14.77
CA ILE A 30 12.22 10.87 15.33
C ILE A 30 10.86 11.56 15.35
N SER A 31 10.79 12.83 15.77
CA SER A 31 9.55 13.60 15.77
C SER A 31 8.98 13.77 14.35
N PHE A 32 9.82 14.07 13.36
CA PHE A 32 9.41 14.14 11.97
C PHE A 32 8.85 12.80 11.47
N ASN A 33 9.60 11.70 11.68
CA ASN A 33 9.18 10.35 11.29
C ASN A 33 7.85 9.92 11.93
N ARG A 34 7.62 10.24 13.21
CA ARG A 34 6.35 9.97 13.89
C ARG A 34 5.18 10.70 13.25
N ASN A 35 5.33 12.00 13.03
CA ASN A 35 4.27 12.80 12.43
C ASN A 35 3.99 12.35 10.99
N ARG A 36 5.04 12.02 10.23
CA ARG A 36 4.91 11.53 8.85
C ARG A 36 4.25 10.17 8.79
N SER A 37 4.70 9.21 9.60
CA SER A 37 4.10 7.87 9.67
C SER A 37 2.64 7.93 10.10
N LEU A 38 2.33 8.78 11.09
CA LEU A 38 0.95 9.00 11.53
C LEU A 38 0.09 9.65 10.43
N HIS A 39 0.63 10.60 9.69
CA HIS A 39 -0.07 11.22 8.57
C HIS A 39 -0.39 10.19 7.48
N ILE A 40 0.60 9.37 7.08
CA ILE A 40 0.44 8.28 6.12
C ILE A 40 -0.61 7.29 6.60
N PHE A 41 -0.45 6.77 7.82
CA PHE A 41 -1.36 5.79 8.38
C PHE A 41 -2.81 6.29 8.42
N LYS A 42 -3.03 7.57 8.79
CA LYS A 42 -4.35 8.18 8.72
C LYS A 42 -4.85 8.31 7.29
N LYS A 43 -4.01 8.77 6.36
CA LYS A 43 -4.42 8.88 4.94
C LYS A 43 -4.88 7.53 4.40
N LEU A 44 -4.20 6.44 4.77
CA LEU A 44 -4.48 5.09 4.27
C LEU A 44 -5.64 4.39 4.98
N TYR A 45 -5.76 4.53 6.30
CA TYR A 45 -6.61 3.64 7.11
C TYR A 45 -7.69 4.35 7.92
N TYR A 46 -7.77 5.69 7.89
CA TYR A 46 -8.68 6.44 8.78
C TYR A 46 -10.17 6.15 8.54
N SER A 47 -10.56 5.74 7.34
CA SER A 47 -11.94 5.28 7.07
C SER A 47 -12.35 4.06 7.92
N PHE A 48 -11.39 3.22 8.28
CA PHE A 48 -11.60 2.04 9.14
C PHE A 48 -11.17 2.28 10.59
N PHE A 49 -10.33 3.30 10.78
CA PHE A 49 -9.65 3.58 12.03
C PHE A 49 -9.91 5.01 12.51
N PRO A 50 -11.14 5.33 12.98
CA PRO A 50 -11.40 6.57 13.72
C PRO A 50 -10.82 6.49 15.15
N SER A 51 -9.78 5.69 15.36
CA SER A 51 -9.30 5.30 16.67
C SER A 51 -8.71 6.48 17.43
N PRO A 52 -8.83 6.49 18.76
CA PRO A 52 -8.06 7.40 19.60
C PRO A 52 -6.56 7.23 19.34
N GLN A 53 -5.81 8.35 19.43
CA GLN A 53 -4.35 8.37 19.29
C GLN A 53 -3.64 7.39 20.24
N SER A 54 -4.30 6.96 21.32
CA SER A 54 -3.79 6.01 22.29
C SER A 54 -3.49 4.62 21.73
N CYS A 55 -4.08 4.25 20.58
CA CYS A 55 -3.82 2.94 19.99
C CYS A 55 -2.54 2.90 19.13
N ILE A 56 -2.02 4.06 18.73
CA ILE A 56 -0.86 4.13 17.83
C ILE A 56 0.42 3.94 18.63
N GLU A 57 1.13 2.87 18.33
CA GLU A 57 2.44 2.58 18.88
C GLU A 57 3.54 2.89 17.86
N PHE A 58 4.68 3.38 18.33
CA PHE A 58 5.82 3.76 17.48
C PHE A 58 7.07 2.97 17.85
N ASN A 59 7.82 2.58 16.82
CA ASN A 59 9.18 2.07 16.93
C ASN A 59 10.15 3.17 17.38
N GLY A 60 11.37 2.76 17.74
CA GLY A 60 12.43 3.68 18.18
C GLY A 60 12.86 4.72 17.13
N ASP A 61 12.66 4.43 15.84
CA ASP A 61 12.95 5.31 14.72
C ASP A 61 11.79 6.29 14.39
N GLY A 62 10.65 6.14 15.07
CA GLY A 62 9.45 6.92 14.85
C GLY A 62 8.48 6.37 13.79
N SER A 63 8.78 5.23 13.16
CA SER A 63 7.80 4.51 12.34
C SER A 63 6.68 3.92 13.21
N ILE A 64 5.49 3.70 12.65
CA ILE A 64 4.41 3.03 13.38
C ILE A 64 4.72 1.54 13.50
N ASP A 65 4.63 1.00 14.70
CA ASP A 65 4.63 -0.43 14.95
C ASP A 65 3.22 -0.96 14.64
N ILE A 66 3.05 -1.49 13.43
CA ILE A 66 1.75 -1.97 12.95
C ILE A 66 1.22 -3.08 13.86
N ASP A 67 2.04 -4.05 14.25
CA ASP A 67 1.58 -5.21 15.00
C ASP A 67 1.11 -4.82 16.40
N ARG A 68 1.85 -3.95 17.09
CA ARG A 68 1.42 -3.42 18.39
C ARG A 68 0.22 -2.50 18.27
N THR A 69 0.18 -1.67 17.23
CA THR A 69 -0.97 -0.77 16.97
C THR A 69 -2.24 -1.58 16.75
N LEU A 70 -2.18 -2.65 15.96
CA LEU A 70 -3.30 -3.56 15.72
C LEU A 70 -3.72 -4.30 16.99
N SER A 71 -2.76 -4.75 17.80
CA SER A 71 -3.04 -5.40 19.08
C SER A 71 -3.80 -4.46 20.02
N ASN A 72 -3.32 -3.22 20.18
CA ASN A 72 -3.98 -2.23 21.03
C ASN A 72 -5.35 -1.81 20.48
N ALA A 73 -5.49 -1.78 19.15
CA ALA A 73 -6.75 -1.42 18.51
C ALA A 73 -7.90 -2.36 18.88
N GLN A 74 -7.63 -3.65 19.09
CA GLN A 74 -8.64 -4.66 19.41
C GLN A 74 -9.44 -4.30 20.68
N ASP A 75 -8.81 -3.64 21.64
CA ASP A 75 -9.45 -3.22 22.89
C ASP A 75 -10.36 -1.99 22.72
N HIS A 76 -10.28 -1.32 21.57
CA HIS A 76 -10.89 0.00 21.36
C HIS A 76 -11.85 0.06 20.17
N LEU A 77 -11.77 -0.88 19.22
CA LEU A 77 -12.58 -0.88 18.02
C LEU A 77 -13.50 -2.09 17.94
N LYS A 78 -14.55 -1.95 17.13
CA LYS A 78 -15.45 -3.06 16.83
C LYS A 78 -14.75 -4.13 15.99
N PRO A 79 -15.13 -5.42 16.13
CA PRO A 79 -14.51 -6.52 15.39
C PRO A 79 -14.47 -6.34 13.87
N ASP A 80 -15.51 -5.80 13.24
CA ASP A 80 -15.52 -5.51 11.78
C ASP A 80 -14.46 -4.50 11.37
N SER A 81 -14.27 -3.47 12.18
CA SER A 81 -13.27 -2.42 11.95
C SER A 81 -11.85 -2.99 12.09
N ILE A 82 -11.66 -3.86 13.10
CA ILE A 82 -10.40 -4.61 13.26
C ILE A 82 -10.17 -5.54 12.08
N PHE A 83 -11.17 -6.29 11.64
CA PHE A 83 -11.06 -7.19 10.49
C PHE A 83 -10.58 -6.43 9.25
N ARG A 84 -11.25 -5.31 8.92
CA ARG A 84 -10.87 -4.44 7.79
C ARG A 84 -9.45 -3.90 7.93
N LEU A 85 -9.03 -3.54 9.14
CA LEU A 85 -7.69 -3.03 9.39
C LEU A 85 -6.61 -4.12 9.25
N TYR A 86 -6.88 -5.34 9.71
CA TYR A 86 -6.02 -6.49 9.51
C TYR A 86 -5.89 -6.84 8.02
N VAL A 87 -6.99 -6.79 7.26
CA VAL A 87 -6.95 -6.90 5.80
C VAL A 87 -6.08 -5.78 5.20
N ALA A 88 -6.38 -4.52 5.51
CA ALA A 88 -5.68 -3.36 4.93
C ALA A 88 -4.16 -3.36 5.21
N THR A 89 -3.74 -3.90 6.34
CA THR A 89 -2.33 -4.03 6.76
C THR A 89 -1.69 -5.38 6.36
N GLY A 90 -2.42 -6.24 5.65
CA GLY A 90 -1.91 -7.52 5.16
C GLY A 90 -1.66 -8.60 6.23
N ARG A 91 -2.22 -8.45 7.42
CA ARG A 91 -2.10 -9.40 8.54
C ARG A 91 -3.14 -10.51 8.44
N ILE A 92 -3.09 -11.26 7.36
CA ILE A 92 -4.13 -12.24 7.02
C ILE A 92 -4.17 -13.44 7.98
N GLU A 93 -3.07 -13.74 8.67
CA GLU A 93 -2.91 -14.88 9.57
C GLU A 93 -3.79 -14.82 10.82
N LYS A 94 -4.26 -13.63 11.22
CA LYS A 94 -5.16 -13.47 12.37
C LYS A 94 -6.62 -13.28 11.96
N LEU A 95 -6.94 -13.26 10.65
CA LEU A 95 -8.29 -12.92 10.20
C LEU A 95 -9.34 -13.90 10.70
N GLN A 96 -9.03 -15.20 10.81
CA GLN A 96 -9.97 -16.18 11.37
C GLN A 96 -10.29 -15.88 12.84
N GLU A 97 -9.27 -15.58 13.66
CA GLU A 97 -9.47 -15.23 15.07
C GLU A 97 -10.37 -13.99 15.20
N ILE A 98 -10.15 -12.96 14.38
CA ILE A 98 -10.99 -11.77 14.38
C ILE A 98 -12.39 -12.06 13.83
N TRP A 99 -12.51 -12.90 12.81
CA TRP A 99 -13.79 -13.33 12.25
C TRP A 99 -14.67 -14.01 13.29
N ASP A 100 -14.08 -14.86 14.12
CA ASP A 100 -14.79 -15.58 15.18
C ASP A 100 -15.32 -14.62 16.28
N LEU A 101 -14.79 -13.40 16.37
CA LEU A 101 -15.31 -12.32 17.23
C LEU A 101 -16.41 -11.50 16.55
N CYS A 102 -16.53 -11.56 15.23
CA CYS A 102 -17.61 -10.95 14.49
C CYS A 102 -18.87 -11.83 14.62
N HIS A 103 -20.00 -11.24 15.03
CA HIS A 103 -21.27 -11.99 15.13
C HIS A 103 -22.43 -11.22 14.51
N GLY A 104 -23.38 -11.96 13.93
CA GLY A 104 -24.62 -11.41 13.39
C GLY A 104 -24.36 -10.37 12.30
N SER A 105 -24.93 -9.18 12.45
CA SER A 105 -24.84 -8.11 11.44
C SER A 105 -23.39 -7.72 11.08
N CYS A 106 -22.44 -7.92 12.00
CA CYS A 106 -21.02 -7.66 11.76
C CYS A 106 -20.46 -8.53 10.62
N GLN A 107 -20.78 -9.82 10.63
CA GLN A 107 -20.35 -10.77 9.58
C GLN A 107 -21.08 -10.47 8.27
N ASP A 108 -22.38 -10.17 8.33
CA ASP A 108 -23.17 -9.80 7.16
C ASP A 108 -22.59 -8.55 6.47
N ASP A 109 -22.22 -7.52 7.23
CA ASP A 109 -21.64 -6.29 6.71
C ASP A 109 -20.28 -6.52 6.03
N LEU A 110 -19.48 -7.48 6.50
CA LEU A 110 -18.21 -7.86 5.90
C LEU A 110 -18.41 -8.70 4.62
N LEU A 111 -19.34 -9.66 4.63
CA LEU A 111 -19.70 -10.47 3.45
C LEU A 111 -20.37 -9.65 2.34
N HIS A 112 -20.97 -8.51 2.68
CA HIS A 112 -21.59 -7.59 1.72
C HIS A 112 -20.80 -6.28 1.58
N SER A 113 -19.54 -6.26 2.01
CA SER A 113 -18.72 -5.06 1.94
C SER A 113 -18.51 -4.59 0.49
N SER A 114 -18.53 -3.28 0.29
CA SER A 114 -18.17 -2.64 -0.99
C SER A 114 -16.67 -2.67 -1.31
N ILE A 115 -15.84 -3.11 -0.36
CA ILE A 115 -14.38 -3.26 -0.53
C ILE A 115 -14.16 -4.73 -0.86
N THR A 116 -13.79 -5.00 -2.10
CA THR A 116 -13.82 -6.34 -2.68
C THR A 116 -12.84 -7.25 -1.97
N VAL A 117 -11.65 -6.75 -1.63
CA VAL A 117 -10.65 -7.49 -0.86
C VAL A 117 -11.12 -7.84 0.56
N CYS A 118 -11.88 -6.97 1.23
CA CYS A 118 -12.46 -7.30 2.54
C CYS A 118 -13.47 -8.44 2.39
N LYS A 119 -14.34 -8.33 1.37
CA LYS A 119 -15.33 -9.37 1.07
C LYS A 119 -14.67 -10.72 0.73
N PHE A 120 -13.58 -10.69 -0.06
CA PHE A 120 -12.80 -11.87 -0.40
C PHE A 120 -12.34 -12.63 0.84
N PHE A 121 -11.73 -11.93 1.80
CA PHE A 121 -11.26 -12.57 3.03
C PHE A 121 -12.39 -12.96 3.97
N ALA A 122 -13.51 -12.23 4.00
CA ALA A 122 -14.70 -12.61 4.76
C ALA A 122 -15.29 -13.94 4.26
N GLU A 123 -15.39 -14.13 2.93
CA GLU A 123 -15.84 -15.39 2.35
C GLU A 123 -14.88 -16.55 2.66
N LEU A 124 -13.57 -16.31 2.62
CA LEU A 124 -12.58 -17.32 3.01
C LEU A 124 -12.74 -17.74 4.49
N CYS A 125 -12.97 -16.80 5.41
CA CYS A 125 -13.14 -17.12 6.83
C CYS A 125 -14.47 -17.84 7.11
N GLU A 126 -15.54 -17.46 6.41
CA GLU A 126 -16.87 -18.03 6.61
C GLU A 126 -17.02 -19.43 5.97
N TYR A 127 -16.55 -19.59 4.74
CA TYR A 127 -16.81 -20.79 3.94
C TYR A 127 -15.58 -21.68 3.72
N GLY A 128 -14.38 -21.22 4.07
CA GLY A 128 -13.11 -21.87 3.73
C GLY A 128 -12.70 -21.70 2.26
N GLU A 129 -13.55 -21.07 1.44
CA GLU A 129 -13.34 -20.82 0.01
C GLU A 129 -14.13 -19.58 -0.44
N THR A 130 -13.74 -19.00 -1.57
CA THR A 130 -14.48 -17.86 -2.15
C THR A 130 -15.59 -18.32 -3.09
N ARG A 131 -16.78 -17.76 -2.95
CA ARG A 131 -17.95 -18.07 -3.79
C ARG A 131 -18.23 -17.01 -4.84
N SER A 132 -17.79 -15.77 -4.63
CA SER A 132 -18.08 -14.64 -5.53
C SER A 132 -17.25 -14.61 -6.82
N GLY A 133 -16.47 -15.66 -7.13
CA GLY A 133 -15.75 -15.76 -8.41
C GLY A 133 -14.76 -14.62 -8.65
N PHE A 134 -14.08 -14.16 -7.59
CA PHE A 134 -13.19 -12.99 -7.66
C PHE A 134 -12.05 -13.18 -8.67
N ASN A 135 -11.70 -12.10 -9.35
CA ASN A 135 -10.54 -12.06 -10.23
C ASN A 135 -9.30 -11.57 -9.47
N THR A 136 -8.26 -12.40 -9.40
CA THR A 136 -6.99 -12.08 -8.71
C THR A 136 -6.35 -10.78 -9.22
N MET A 137 -6.48 -10.48 -10.52
CA MET A 137 -5.96 -9.24 -11.09
C MET A 137 -6.73 -8.02 -10.56
N GLU A 138 -8.06 -8.09 -10.46
CA GLU A 138 -8.90 -7.01 -9.94
C GLU A 138 -8.62 -6.77 -8.45
N LEU A 139 -8.46 -7.84 -7.67
CA LEU A 139 -8.07 -7.75 -6.25
C LEU A 139 -6.69 -7.09 -6.10
N CYS A 140 -5.72 -7.45 -6.95
CA CYS A 140 -4.40 -6.84 -6.93
C CYS A 140 -4.47 -5.34 -7.26
N VAL A 141 -5.24 -4.95 -8.28
CA VAL A 141 -5.42 -3.54 -8.67
C VAL A 141 -6.12 -2.75 -7.57
N GLU A 142 -7.16 -3.30 -6.94
CA GLU A 142 -7.83 -2.67 -5.79
C GLU A 142 -6.85 -2.47 -4.63
N CYS A 143 -6.04 -3.50 -4.31
CA CYS A 143 -5.03 -3.39 -3.26
C CYS A 143 -3.99 -2.31 -3.57
N LEU A 144 -3.50 -2.20 -4.80
CA LEU A 144 -2.57 -1.13 -5.21
C LEU A 144 -3.21 0.26 -5.07
N SER A 145 -4.45 0.39 -5.52
CA SER A 145 -5.21 1.65 -5.46
C SER A 145 -5.52 2.10 -4.02
N CYS A 146 -5.65 1.13 -3.10
CA CYS A 146 -5.84 1.38 -1.67
C CYS A 146 -4.52 1.37 -0.87
N HIS A 147 -3.38 1.16 -1.54
CA HIS A 147 -2.05 1.05 -0.93
C HIS A 147 -1.88 -0.11 0.08
N TYR A 148 -2.63 -1.19 -0.09
CA TYR A 148 -2.51 -2.45 0.67
C TYR A 148 -1.39 -3.32 0.08
N TYR A 149 -0.15 -2.84 0.12
CA TYR A 149 0.93 -3.40 -0.69
C TYR A 149 1.26 -4.86 -0.36
N ASP A 150 1.19 -5.27 0.90
CA ASP A 150 1.46 -6.65 1.29
C ASP A 150 0.42 -7.60 0.67
N LEU A 151 -0.85 -7.17 0.58
CA LEU A 151 -1.90 -7.91 -0.12
C LEU A 151 -1.76 -7.83 -1.65
N ALA A 152 -1.36 -6.68 -2.19
CA ALA A 152 -1.07 -6.56 -3.62
C ALA A 152 0.01 -7.57 -4.04
N VAL A 153 1.09 -7.70 -3.25
CA VAL A 153 2.14 -8.71 -3.44
C VAL A 153 1.57 -10.14 -3.34
N TYR A 154 0.69 -10.41 -2.37
CA TYR A 154 0.02 -11.70 -2.24
C TYR A 154 -0.76 -12.07 -3.52
N PHE A 155 -1.65 -11.19 -4.00
CA PHE A 155 -2.44 -11.45 -5.21
C PHE A 155 -1.59 -11.47 -6.48
N PHE A 156 -0.55 -10.63 -6.55
CA PHE A 156 0.41 -10.65 -7.66
C PHE A 156 1.11 -12.00 -7.77
N LYS A 157 1.58 -12.57 -6.65
CA LYS A 157 2.22 -13.90 -6.63
C LYS A 157 1.25 -15.01 -7.05
N ALA A 158 -0.02 -14.91 -6.65
CA ALA A 158 -1.06 -15.86 -7.01
C ALA A 158 -1.55 -15.72 -8.47
N SER A 159 -1.20 -14.63 -9.16
CA SER A 159 -1.61 -14.38 -10.54
C SER A 159 -0.81 -15.22 -11.54
N ASN A 160 -1.42 -15.52 -12.69
CA ASN A 160 -0.71 -16.18 -13.77
C ASN A 160 0.28 -15.23 -14.47
N LEU A 161 1.18 -15.77 -15.30
CA LEU A 161 2.25 -14.99 -15.94
C LEU A 161 1.72 -13.78 -16.74
N ALA A 162 0.67 -13.98 -17.55
CA ALA A 162 0.10 -12.90 -18.36
C ALA A 162 -0.47 -11.78 -17.49
N GLN A 163 -1.14 -12.14 -16.39
CA GLN A 163 -1.65 -11.18 -15.42
C GLN A 163 -0.52 -10.44 -14.70
N LYS A 164 0.54 -11.14 -14.24
CA LYS A 164 1.70 -10.54 -13.59
C LYS A 164 2.38 -9.51 -14.50
N GLN A 165 2.62 -9.87 -15.77
CA GLN A 165 3.18 -8.96 -16.77
C GLN A 165 2.29 -7.72 -16.93
N ASN A 166 0.98 -7.92 -17.15
CA ASN A 166 0.05 -6.80 -17.32
C ASN A 166 -0.03 -5.89 -16.09
N LEU A 167 -0.06 -6.45 -14.87
CA LEU A 167 -0.09 -5.69 -13.62
C LEU A 167 1.14 -4.79 -13.46
N LEU A 168 2.34 -5.29 -13.79
CA LEU A 168 3.55 -4.46 -13.76
C LEU A 168 3.48 -3.30 -14.76
N LEU A 169 3.06 -3.57 -16.00
CA LEU A 169 2.90 -2.54 -17.03
C LEU A 169 1.89 -1.46 -16.60
N VAL A 170 0.74 -1.88 -16.07
CA VAL A 170 -0.29 -0.98 -15.56
C VAL A 170 0.25 -0.14 -14.40
N GLN A 171 0.91 -0.76 -13.42
CA GLN A 171 1.42 -0.04 -12.26
C GLN A 171 2.56 0.93 -12.64
N GLN A 172 3.43 0.53 -13.57
CA GLN A 172 4.46 1.40 -14.11
C GLN A 172 3.86 2.61 -14.81
N ARG A 173 2.82 2.40 -15.62
CA ARG A 173 2.05 3.50 -16.23
C ARG A 173 1.42 4.42 -15.19
N VAL A 174 0.88 3.86 -14.11
CA VAL A 174 0.35 4.65 -13.00
C VAL A 174 1.45 5.52 -12.42
N VAL A 175 2.64 5.00 -12.11
CA VAL A 175 3.74 5.80 -11.55
C VAL A 175 4.22 6.89 -12.54
N LEU A 176 4.29 6.55 -13.83
CA LEU A 176 4.77 7.47 -14.87
C LEU A 176 3.79 8.58 -15.22
N LYS A 177 2.48 8.36 -15.11
CA LYS A 177 1.49 9.37 -15.51
C LYS A 177 1.58 10.62 -14.63
N GLU A 178 2.16 11.67 -15.19
CA GLU A 178 2.16 13.05 -14.68
C GLU A 178 0.74 13.62 -14.67
N VAL A 179 -0.01 13.29 -13.63
CA VAL A 179 -1.12 14.14 -13.16
C VAL A 179 -0.54 14.90 -11.97
N PRO A 180 -0.91 16.16 -11.70
CA PRO A 180 -0.44 16.83 -10.49
C PRO A 180 -0.78 15.96 -9.27
N ARG A 181 0.26 15.31 -8.72
CA ARG A 181 0.23 14.48 -7.52
C ARG A 181 1.00 15.22 -6.44
N THR A 182 0.58 15.04 -5.21
CA THR A 182 1.46 15.36 -4.08
C THR A 182 2.68 14.46 -4.13
N SER A 183 3.84 14.94 -3.65
CA SER A 183 5.07 14.15 -3.49
C SER A 183 4.79 12.85 -2.75
N LEU A 184 3.91 12.90 -1.74
CA LEU A 184 3.47 11.73 -1.00
C LEU A 184 2.70 10.69 -1.84
N GLU A 185 1.79 11.11 -2.72
CA GLU A 185 1.05 10.17 -3.58
C GLU A 185 1.97 9.48 -4.58
N TYR A 186 2.88 10.25 -5.18
CA TYR A 186 3.89 9.70 -6.06
C TYR A 186 4.80 8.70 -5.32
N GLU A 187 5.21 9.00 -4.09
CA GLU A 187 6.00 8.10 -3.26
C GLU A 187 5.25 6.79 -2.94
N LEU A 188 3.96 6.88 -2.62
CA LEU A 188 3.11 5.71 -2.37
C LEU A 188 2.95 4.84 -3.63
N ASP A 189 2.72 5.43 -4.79
CA ASP A 189 2.61 4.65 -6.04
C ASP A 189 3.95 3.99 -6.40
N CYS A 190 5.07 4.71 -6.21
CA CYS A 190 6.42 4.19 -6.33
C CYS A 190 6.66 3.01 -5.37
N GLN A 191 6.21 3.12 -4.12
CA GLN A 191 6.32 2.03 -3.16
C GLN A 191 5.57 0.79 -3.63
N GLY A 192 4.36 0.95 -4.17
CA GLY A 192 3.60 -0.16 -4.75
C GLY A 192 4.35 -0.85 -5.88
N LEU A 193 4.86 -0.09 -6.85
CA LEU A 193 5.63 -0.64 -7.98
C LEU A 193 6.89 -1.38 -7.52
N ARG A 194 7.68 -0.75 -6.65
CA ARG A 194 8.89 -1.36 -6.05
C ARG A 194 8.58 -2.69 -5.38
N ARG A 195 7.50 -2.78 -4.59
CA ARG A 195 7.11 -4.03 -3.92
C ARG A 195 6.80 -5.16 -4.91
N LEU A 196 6.19 -4.84 -6.05
CA LEU A 196 5.95 -5.83 -7.10
C LEU A 196 7.26 -6.25 -7.80
N LEU A 197 8.15 -5.29 -8.08
CA LEU A 197 9.46 -5.54 -8.69
C LEU A 197 10.36 -6.39 -7.78
N GLU A 198 10.33 -6.18 -6.46
CA GLU A 198 11.06 -6.98 -5.46
C GLU A 198 10.72 -8.47 -5.52
N VAL A 199 9.50 -8.82 -5.91
CA VAL A 199 9.00 -10.20 -5.99
C VAL A 199 8.86 -10.71 -7.42
N LYS A 200 9.28 -9.92 -8.41
CA LYS A 200 9.24 -10.29 -9.83
C LYS A 200 10.23 -11.43 -10.09
N ASP A 201 9.70 -12.55 -10.56
CA ASP A 201 10.43 -13.80 -10.83
C ASP A 201 10.32 -14.26 -12.29
N PHE A 202 9.95 -13.35 -13.19
CA PHE A 202 9.69 -13.62 -14.61
C PHE A 202 10.23 -12.52 -15.50
N GLU A 203 10.34 -12.80 -16.79
CA GLU A 203 10.70 -11.83 -17.82
C GLU A 203 9.47 -11.23 -18.49
N ILE A 204 9.55 -9.95 -18.86
CA ILE A 204 8.56 -9.26 -19.67
C ILE A 204 9.01 -9.42 -21.12
N GLY A 205 8.28 -10.22 -21.89
CA GLY A 205 8.65 -10.51 -23.28
C GLY A 205 8.83 -9.24 -24.11
N GLU A 206 9.84 -9.21 -24.99
CA GLU A 206 10.23 -8.01 -25.74
C GLU A 206 9.05 -7.35 -26.49
N CYS A 207 8.16 -8.15 -27.10
CA CYS A 207 6.99 -7.63 -27.79
C CYS A 207 6.02 -6.84 -26.88
N LEU A 208 5.92 -7.20 -25.59
CA LEU A 208 5.09 -6.47 -24.63
C LEU A 208 5.74 -5.14 -24.24
N VAL A 209 7.06 -5.14 -24.05
CA VAL A 209 7.83 -3.93 -23.80
C VAL A 209 7.71 -2.97 -24.98
N GLU A 210 7.95 -3.46 -26.21
CA GLU A 210 7.82 -2.68 -27.44
C GLU A 210 6.42 -2.11 -27.62
N GLY A 211 5.39 -2.95 -27.44
CA GLY A 211 4.00 -2.51 -27.52
C GLY A 211 3.66 -1.43 -26.50
N TYR A 212 4.15 -1.57 -25.26
CA TYR A 212 3.98 -0.57 -24.22
C TYR A 212 4.68 0.75 -24.55
N VAL A 213 5.95 0.68 -24.97
CA VAL A 213 6.75 1.86 -25.35
C VAL A 213 6.11 2.60 -26.53
N HIS A 214 5.61 1.86 -27.53
CA HIS A 214 4.94 2.46 -28.68
C HIS A 214 3.63 3.15 -28.30
N LEU A 215 2.85 2.59 -27.36
CA LEU A 215 1.61 3.20 -26.90
C LEU A 215 1.85 4.45 -26.04
N GLU A 216 2.99 4.51 -25.36
CA GLU A 216 3.28 5.52 -24.36
C GLU A 216 4.55 6.33 -24.72
N CYS A 217 4.78 6.66 -26.00
CA CYS A 217 6.00 7.32 -26.50
C CYS A 217 6.47 8.56 -25.70
N ASN A 218 5.55 9.25 -25.02
CA ASN A 218 5.86 10.43 -24.20
C ASN A 218 6.38 10.10 -22.79
N LEU A 219 6.24 8.85 -22.32
CA LEU A 219 6.66 8.42 -20.98
C LEU A 219 8.11 7.92 -20.95
N PHE A 220 8.81 7.91 -22.10
CA PHE A 220 10.18 7.41 -22.19
C PHE A 220 11.15 8.21 -21.33
N GLU A 221 11.14 9.54 -21.45
CA GLU A 221 12.04 10.41 -20.68
C GLU A 221 11.72 10.33 -19.18
N GLN A 222 10.42 10.33 -18.86
CA GLN A 222 9.90 10.23 -17.49
C GLN A 222 10.27 8.92 -16.79
N PHE A 223 10.52 7.84 -17.54
CA PHE A 223 10.99 6.58 -16.97
C PHE A 223 12.35 6.71 -16.30
N PHE A 224 13.26 7.48 -16.89
CA PHE A 224 14.59 7.67 -16.34
C PHE A 224 14.61 8.60 -15.12
N ASP A 225 13.56 9.41 -14.95
CA ASP A 225 13.36 10.26 -13.77
C ASP A 225 12.80 9.48 -12.57
N LEU A 226 12.31 8.25 -12.76
CA LEU A 226 11.87 7.40 -11.65
C LEU A 226 13.06 7.04 -10.74
N PRO A 227 12.84 6.86 -9.42
CA PRO A 227 13.82 6.22 -8.55
C PRO A 227 14.28 4.87 -9.13
N LEU A 228 15.56 4.54 -8.96
CA LEU A 228 16.16 3.31 -9.53
C LEU A 228 15.40 2.04 -9.10
N GLU A 229 14.87 2.03 -7.88
CA GLU A 229 14.11 0.93 -7.31
C GLU A 229 12.70 0.79 -7.92
N CYS A 230 12.23 1.80 -8.64
CA CYS A 230 10.98 1.80 -9.38
C CYS A 230 11.18 1.55 -10.89
N GLN A 231 12.42 1.46 -11.35
CA GLN A 231 12.75 1.17 -12.73
C GLN A 231 12.86 -0.34 -12.93
N ASP A 232 12.00 -0.92 -13.77
CA ASP A 232 12.17 -2.31 -14.17
C ASP A 232 13.48 -2.45 -15.00
N PRO A 233 14.42 -3.33 -14.61
CA PRO A 233 15.70 -3.46 -15.32
C PRO A 233 15.57 -3.86 -16.79
N GLU A 234 14.55 -4.63 -17.16
CA GLU A 234 14.32 -5.07 -18.54
C GLU A 234 13.82 -3.92 -19.41
N PHE A 235 12.89 -3.12 -18.87
CA PHE A 235 12.47 -1.87 -19.49
C PHE A 235 13.67 -0.97 -19.73
N ARG A 236 14.46 -0.71 -18.69
CA ARG A 236 15.65 0.12 -18.80
C ARG A 236 16.61 -0.39 -19.88
N LYS A 237 16.89 -1.69 -19.91
CA LYS A 237 17.76 -2.31 -20.92
C LYS A 237 17.22 -2.12 -22.32
N HIS A 238 15.91 -2.26 -22.51
CA HIS A 238 15.26 -2.11 -23.82
C HIS A 238 15.26 -0.64 -24.27
N LEU A 239 14.95 0.29 -23.36
CA LEU A 239 14.94 1.73 -23.62
C LEU A 239 16.33 2.32 -23.92
N MET A 240 17.40 1.66 -23.46
CA MET A 240 18.79 2.06 -23.75
C MET A 240 19.34 1.45 -25.05
N LYS A 241 18.58 0.61 -25.78
CA LYS A 241 19.01 0.11 -27.09
C LYS A 241 18.96 1.27 -28.10
N PRO A 242 20.03 1.51 -28.87
CA PRO A 242 20.12 2.61 -29.83
C PRO A 242 19.23 2.41 -31.06
#